data_AF-A0ABD5WSU2-F1
#
_entry.id   AF-A0ABD5WSU2-F1
#
_cell.length_a   1.000
_cell.length_b   1.000
_cell.length_c   1.000
_cell.angle_alpha   90.00
_cell.angle_beta   90.00
_cell.angle_gamma   90.00
#
_symmetry.space_group_name_H-M   'P 1'
#
loop_
_entity.id
_entity.type
_entity.pdbx_description
1 polymer ?
#
loop_
_entity_poly.entity_id
_entity_poly.type
_entity_poly.pdbx_seq_one_letter_code
_entity_poly.pdbx_strand_id
1 'polypeptide(L)'
;MRQDLVLRSLLAGFALAVAPAVLVYYLAAGPMVWLATGTLVAASGLVVAYSADEPGDRDEPSPTAKTNCPDCGARVPVDDATCEYCGTDLDG
;
A
#
# COMPACT_ATOMS: atom_id res chain seq x y z
N MET A 1 23.84 -24.41 -19.87
CA MET A 1 23.47 -23.70 -21.12
C MET A 1 22.56 -24.51 -22.05
N ARG A 2 22.95 -25.65 -22.65
CA ARG A 2 22.05 -26.40 -23.56
C ARG A 2 20.86 -27.06 -22.85
N GLN A 3 21.02 -27.49 -21.61
CA GLN A 3 19.94 -28.09 -20.81
C GLN A 3 18.89 -27.06 -20.37
N ASP A 4 19.29 -25.83 -20.06
CA ASP A 4 18.38 -24.73 -19.71
C ASP A 4 17.48 -24.33 -20.89
N LEU A 5 18.03 -24.34 -22.11
CA LEU A 5 17.28 -24.08 -23.34
C LEU A 5 16.24 -25.17 -23.60
N VAL A 6 16.64 -26.45 -23.51
CA VAL A 6 15.71 -27.57 -23.71
C VAL A 6 14.61 -27.57 -22.66
N LEU A 7 14.95 -27.34 -21.38
CA LEU A 7 13.96 -27.25 -20.31
C LEU A 7 12.99 -26.09 -20.54
N ARG A 8 13.48 -24.90 -20.91
CA ARG A 8 12.61 -23.75 -21.23
C ARG A 8 11.69 -24.02 -22.41
N SER A 9 12.18 -24.67 -23.46
CA SER A 9 11.35 -25.05 -24.61
C SER A 9 10.26 -26.06 -24.24
N LEU A 10 10.59 -27.05 -23.42
CA LEU A 10 9.61 -28.03 -22.92
C LEU A 10 8.55 -27.36 -22.04
N LEU A 11 8.96 -26.49 -21.11
CA LEU A 11 8.04 -25.74 -20.26
C LEU A 11 7.14 -24.80 -21.07
N ALA A 12 7.69 -24.11 -22.07
CA ALA A 12 6.91 -23.24 -22.96
C ALA A 12 5.88 -24.03 -23.77
N GLY A 13 6.26 -25.19 -24.31
CA GLY A 13 5.33 -26.07 -25.03
C GLY A 13 4.23 -26.62 -24.11
N PHE A 14 4.59 -27.06 -22.91
CA PHE A 14 3.63 -27.53 -21.91
C PHE A 14 2.67 -26.42 -21.48
N ALA A 15 3.19 -25.22 -21.19
CA ALA A 15 2.36 -24.07 -20.84
C ALA A 15 1.39 -23.70 -21.98
N LEU A 16 1.86 -23.68 -23.23
CA LEU A 16 0.99 -23.40 -24.38
C LEU A 16 -0.15 -24.43 -24.52
N ALA A 17 0.13 -25.70 -24.21
CA ALA A 17 -0.87 -26.76 -24.26
C ALA A 17 -1.88 -26.71 -23.09
N VAL A 18 -1.41 -26.42 -21.87
CA VAL A 18 -2.21 -26.58 -20.64
C VAL A 18 -2.86 -25.28 -20.18
N ALA A 19 -2.19 -24.13 -20.35
CA ALA A 19 -2.69 -22.83 -19.93
C ALA A 19 -4.10 -22.49 -20.46
N PRO A 20 -4.45 -22.71 -21.75
CA PRO A 20 -5.80 -22.38 -22.22
C PRO A 20 -6.87 -23.24 -21.54
N ALA A 21 -6.60 -24.52 -21.31
CA ALA A 21 -7.53 -25.42 -20.62
C ALA A 21 -7.72 -25.02 -19.16
N VAL A 22 -6.64 -24.69 -18.46
CA VAL A 22 -6.69 -24.20 -17.06
C VAL A 22 -7.44 -22.89 -16.97
N LEU A 23 -7.20 -21.95 -17.91
CA LEU A 23 -7.90 -20.67 -17.97
C LEU A 23 -9.41 -20.88 -18.15
N VAL A 24 -9.82 -21.70 -19.12
CA VAL A 24 -11.23 -22.00 -19.37
C VAL A 24 -11.87 -22.65 -18.15
N TYR A 25 -11.19 -23.60 -17.51
CA TYR A 25 -11.67 -24.24 -16.28
C TYR A 25 -11.87 -23.22 -15.15
N TYR A 26 -10.90 -22.33 -14.92
CA TYR A 26 -10.99 -21.30 -13.89
C TYR A 26 -12.14 -20.31 -14.16
N LEU A 27 -12.34 -19.92 -15.43
CA LEU A 27 -13.46 -19.06 -15.82
C LEU A 27 -14.82 -19.77 -15.65
N ALA A 28 -14.87 -21.09 -15.87
CA ALA A 28 -16.08 -21.89 -15.69
C ALA A 28 -16.38 -22.26 -14.22
N ALA A 29 -15.38 -22.22 -13.33
CA ALA A 29 -15.51 -22.60 -11.92
C ALA A 29 -16.45 -21.69 -11.11
N GLY A 30 -16.80 -20.52 -11.67
CA GLY A 30 -17.88 -19.66 -11.18
C GLY A 30 -17.52 -18.77 -9.99
N PRO A 31 -18.50 -18.00 -9.47
CA PRO A 31 -18.25 -16.91 -8.53
C PRO A 31 -17.60 -17.36 -7.22
N MET A 32 -17.95 -18.54 -6.70
CA MET A 32 -17.41 -19.05 -5.44
C MET A 32 -15.89 -19.25 -5.49
N VAL A 33 -15.38 -19.79 -6.60
CA VAL A 33 -13.94 -20.01 -6.78
C VAL A 33 -13.20 -18.68 -6.95
N TRP A 34 -13.80 -17.72 -7.65
CA TRP A 34 -13.20 -16.39 -7.82
C TRP A 34 -13.12 -15.63 -6.49
N LEU A 35 -14.18 -15.67 -5.67
CA LEU A 35 -14.18 -15.03 -4.36
C LEU A 35 -13.14 -15.66 -3.43
N ALA A 36 -13.01 -16.99 -3.43
CA ALA A 36 -11.97 -17.68 -2.66
C ALA A 36 -10.56 -17.26 -3.12
N THR A 37 -10.33 -17.22 -4.44
CA THR A 37 -9.05 -16.81 -5.02
C THR A 37 -8.72 -15.35 -4.68
N GLY A 38 -9.69 -14.45 -4.83
CA GLY A 38 -9.54 -13.03 -4.47
C GLY A 38 -9.25 -12.84 -2.99
N THR A 39 -9.92 -13.59 -2.12
CA THR A 39 -9.68 -13.55 -0.67
C THR A 39 -8.27 -14.02 -0.33
N LEU A 40 -7.79 -15.09 -0.95
CA LEU A 40 -6.42 -15.59 -0.77
C LEU A 40 -5.37 -14.57 -1.21
N VAL A 41 -5.58 -13.92 -2.35
CA VAL A 41 -4.69 -12.87 -2.86
C VAL A 41 -4.67 -11.67 -1.91
N ALA A 42 -5.84 -11.21 -1.47
CA ALA A 42 -5.96 -10.09 -0.54
C ALA A 42 -5.30 -10.39 0.81
N ALA A 43 -5.54 -11.59 1.38
CA ALA A 43 -4.91 -12.03 2.61
C ALA A 43 -3.38 -12.12 2.48
N SER A 44 -2.88 -12.64 1.35
CA SER A 44 -1.45 -12.71 1.07
C SER A 44 -0.82 -11.32 0.98
N GLY A 45 -1.46 -10.39 0.27
CA GLY A 45 -1.02 -8.99 0.20
C GLY A 45 -1.02 -8.30 1.55
N LEU A 46 -2.04 -8.56 2.38
CA LEU A 46 -2.13 -8.04 3.73
C LEU A 46 -1.00 -8.57 4.62
N VAL A 47 -0.71 -9.87 4.57
CA VAL A 47 0.41 -10.49 5.31
C VAL A 47 1.73 -9.86 4.89
N VAL A 48 1.96 -9.67 3.57
CA VAL A 48 3.17 -9.01 3.06
C VAL A 48 3.28 -7.59 3.60
N ALA A 49 2.20 -6.81 3.58
CA ALA A 49 2.18 -5.45 4.10
C ALA A 49 2.50 -5.40 5.60
N TYR A 50 1.90 -6.28 6.41
CA TYR A 50 2.21 -6.37 7.84
C TYR A 50 3.65 -6.82 8.10
N SER A 51 4.18 -7.73 7.29
CA SER A 51 5.58 -8.18 7.46
C SER A 51 6.61 -7.13 7.06
N ALA A 52 6.22 -6.17 6.21
CA ALA A 52 7.08 -5.05 5.82
C ALA A 52 7.06 -3.91 6.86
N ASP A 53 6.07 -3.88 7.76
CA ASP A 53 6.03 -2.97 8.90
C ASP A 53 6.94 -3.51 10.01
N GLU A 54 8.26 -3.44 9.81
CA GLU A 54 9.20 -3.50 10.94
C GLU A 54 8.95 -2.25 11.81
N PRO A 55 8.89 -2.36 13.16
CA PRO A 55 8.78 -1.21 14.05
C PRO A 55 10.12 -0.46 14.11
N GLY A 56 10.50 0.15 12.99
CA GLY A 56 11.68 0.99 12.83
C GLY A 56 11.24 2.41 12.53
N ASP A 57 11.54 3.31 13.46
CA ASP A 57 11.52 4.78 13.33
C ASP A 57 10.45 5.33 12.39
N ARG A 58 9.21 5.37 12.90
CA ARG A 58 8.33 6.47 12.54
C ARG A 58 8.85 7.73 13.23
N ASP A 59 9.82 8.37 12.58
CA ASP A 59 9.81 9.83 12.46
C ASP A 59 8.50 10.23 11.74
N GLU A 60 7.35 10.01 12.39
CA GLU A 60 6.18 10.80 12.07
C GLU A 60 6.58 12.23 12.42
N PRO A 61 6.54 13.19 11.46
CA PRO A 61 6.52 14.58 11.83
C PRO A 61 5.29 14.70 12.72
N SER A 62 5.53 14.82 14.03
CA SER A 62 4.50 15.16 15.02
C SER A 62 3.59 16.17 14.33
N PRO A 63 2.27 15.92 14.21
CA PRO A 63 1.37 16.91 13.67
C PRO A 63 1.58 18.13 14.53
N THR A 64 2.38 19.11 14.03
CA THR A 64 2.78 20.27 14.80
C THR A 64 1.49 20.85 15.29
N ALA A 65 1.24 20.76 16.60
CA ALA A 65 -0.07 21.07 17.16
C ALA A 65 -0.41 22.47 16.64
N LYS A 66 -1.58 22.64 16.02
CA LYS A 66 -1.98 23.93 15.46
C LYS A 66 -3.15 24.49 16.24
N THR A 67 -3.08 25.76 16.57
CA THR A 67 -4.16 26.54 17.19
C THR A 67 -4.63 27.64 16.24
N ASN A 68 -5.76 28.27 16.54
CA ASN A 68 -6.19 29.47 15.83
C ASN A 68 -5.73 30.70 16.61
N CYS A 69 -5.11 31.67 15.93
CA CYS A 69 -4.74 32.94 16.51
C CYS A 69 -6.00 33.64 17.07
N PRO A 70 -5.97 34.12 18.33
CA PRO A 70 -7.15 34.72 18.97
C PRO A 70 -7.58 36.05 18.38
N ASP A 71 -6.69 36.72 17.63
CA ASP A 71 -6.92 38.06 17.09
C ASP A 71 -7.40 38.04 15.63
N CYS A 72 -6.71 37.32 14.74
CA CYS A 72 -7.08 37.24 13.32
C CYS A 72 -7.75 35.91 12.90
N GLY A 73 -7.74 34.88 13.77
CA GLY A 73 -8.33 33.56 13.47
C GLY A 73 -7.48 32.65 12.57
N ALA A 74 -6.29 33.07 12.16
CA ALA A 74 -5.41 32.25 11.32
C ALA A 74 -4.92 30.99 12.05
N ARG A 75 -4.78 29.87 11.32
CA ARG A 75 -4.35 28.60 11.89
C ARG A 75 -2.83 28.50 11.90
N VAL A 76 -2.24 28.55 13.09
CA VAL A 76 -0.78 28.66 13.34
C VAL A 76 -0.28 27.51 14.22
N PRO A 77 1.00 27.13 14.14
CA PRO A 77 1.64 26.25 15.13
C PRO A 77 1.45 26.76 16.56
N VAL A 78 1.28 25.83 17.51
CA VAL A 78 1.17 26.13 18.95
C VAL A 78 2.51 26.58 19.54
N ASP A 79 3.63 26.20 18.91
CA ASP A 79 4.99 26.54 19.37
C ASP A 79 5.49 27.89 18.83
N ASP A 80 4.68 28.60 18.02
CA ASP A 80 5.05 29.91 17.51
C ASP A 80 4.72 30.99 18.55
N ALA A 81 5.70 31.80 18.93
CA ALA A 81 5.52 32.94 19.84
C ALA A 81 4.69 34.08 19.21
N THR A 82 4.63 34.16 17.88
CA THR A 82 3.96 35.25 17.16
C THR A 82 3.25 34.73 15.93
N CYS A 83 2.04 35.23 15.67
CA CYS A 83 1.26 34.90 14.49
C CYS A 83 1.94 35.44 13.22
N GLU A 84 2.31 34.55 12.29
CA GLU A 84 2.95 34.92 11.01
C GLU A 84 2.06 35.80 10.10
N TYR A 85 0.74 35.82 10.33
CA TYR A 85 -0.23 36.53 9.49
C TYR A 85 -0.52 37.96 9.97
N CYS A 86 -0.64 38.16 11.29
CA CYS A 86 -1.04 39.45 11.87
C CYS A 86 -0.02 40.04 12.85
N GLY A 87 1.02 39.29 13.23
CA GLY A 87 2.07 39.74 14.15
C GLY A 87 1.69 39.73 15.62
N THR A 88 0.50 39.24 15.97
CA THR A 88 0.03 39.17 17.37
C THR A 88 0.83 38.11 18.14
N ASP A 89 1.21 38.45 19.37
CA ASP A 89 1.88 37.54 20.31
C ASP A 89 0.93 36.43 20.76
N LEU A 90 1.41 35.19 20.77
CA LEU A 90 0.65 33.97 21.07
C LEU A 90 1.00 33.37 22.43
N ASP A 91 2.06 33.85 23.09
CA ASP A 91 2.53 33.41 24.41
C ASP A 91 1.89 34.19 25.57
N GLY A 92 0.79 34.91 25.29
CA GLY A 92 0.10 35.84 26.18
C GLY A 92 -0.54 35.24 27.43
#